data_AF-A0A2M7B3Q1-F1
#
_entry.id   AF-A0A2M7B3Q1-F1
#
_cell.length_a   1.000
_cell.length_b   1.000
_cell.length_c   1.000
_cell.angle_alpha   90.00
_cell.angle_beta   90.00
_cell.angle_gamma   90.00
#
_symmetry.space_group_name_H-M   'P 1'
#
loop_
_entity.id
_entity.type
_entity.pdbx_description
1 polymer ?
#
loop_
_entity_poly.entity_id
_entity_poly.type
_entity_poly.pdbx_seq_one_letter_code
_entity_poly.pdbx_strand_id
1 'polypeptide(L)' 'MNILDSLRIDRSAFKVTSLFDETSEKDYWFSKTPYERLEAVEIMRQIIYGYDPSSTRLQRLLSVTQLTSS' A
#
# COMPACT_ATOMS: atom_id res chain seq x y z
N MET A 1 7.58 -8.89 -9.85
CA MET A 1 6.15 -9.27 -9.84
C MET A 1 5.45 -8.25 -8.97
N ASN A 2 4.43 -7.56 -9.46
CA ASN A 2 3.71 -6.56 -8.67
C ASN A 2 2.88 -7.31 -7.62
N ILE A 3 2.95 -6.91 -6.35
CA ILE A 3 2.22 -7.58 -5.27
C ILE A 3 0.71 -7.52 -5.50
N LEU A 4 0.24 -6.44 -6.13
CA LEU A 4 -1.16 -6.23 -6.50
C LEU A 4 -1.68 -7.31 -7.46
N ASP A 5 -0.83 -7.88 -8.32
CA ASP A 5 -1.22 -8.92 -9.28
C ASP A 5 -1.62 -10.23 -8.58
N SER A 6 -1.15 -10.44 -7.36
CA SER A 6 -1.39 -11.64 -6.55
C SER A 6 -2.51 -11.49 -5.52
N LEU A 7 -2.97 -10.26 -5.28
CA LEU A 7 -3.99 -9.99 -4.28
C LEU A 7 -5.35 -10.51 -4.75
N ARG A 8 -6.02 -11.27 -3.88
CA ARG A 8 -7.39 -11.71 -4.07
C ARG A 8 -8.27 -11.15 -2.96
N ILE A 9 -9.45 -10.69 -3.36
CA ILE A 9 -10.48 -10.26 -2.41
C ILE A 9 -11.05 -11.50 -1.73
N ASP A 10 -10.95 -11.56 -0.41
CA ASP A 10 -11.68 -12.51 0.40
C ASP A 10 -13.14 -12.07 0.54
N ARG A 11 -14.02 -12.76 -0.18
CA ARG A 11 -15.47 -12.45 -0.17
C ARG A 11 -16.18 -12.95 1.09
N SER A 12 -15.55 -13.81 1.88
CA SER A 12 -16.15 -14.34 3.11
C SER A 12 -16.22 -13.32 4.24
N ALA A 13 -15.37 -12.29 4.20
CA ALA A 13 -15.35 -11.19 5.15
C ALA A 13 -16.46 -10.14 4.91
N PHE A 14 -17.22 -10.24 3.81
CA PHE A 14 -18.27 -9.27 3.48
C PHE A 14 -19.57 -9.61 4.21
N LYS A 15 -20.21 -8.57 4.74
CA LYS A 15 -21.53 -8.66 5.37
C LYS A 15 -22.47 -7.63 4.76
N VAL A 16 -23.65 -8.07 4.34
CA VAL A 16 -24.74 -7.16 3.94
C VAL A 16 -25.42 -6.67 5.22
N THR A 17 -25.48 -5.35 5.41
CA THR A 17 -26.06 -4.70 6.59
C THR A 17 -26.99 -3.57 6.15
N SER A 18 -27.93 -3.14 7.00
CA SER A 18 -28.74 -1.97 6.71
C SER A 18 -27.86 -0.71 6.74
N LEU A 19 -28.22 0.28 5.92
CA LEU A 19 -27.56 1.60 5.92
C LEU A 19 -27.69 2.32 7.29
N PHE A 20 -28.73 2.00 8.05
CA PHE A 20 -29.02 2.61 9.35
C PHE A 20 -28.47 1.81 10.54
N ASP A 21 -27.85 0.66 10.31
CA ASP A 21 -27.22 -0.12 11.38
C ASP A 21 -25.84 0.45 11.73
N GLU A 22 -25.37 0.19 12.95
CA GLU A 22 -23.99 0.50 13.33
C GLU A 22 -22.97 -0.26 12.48
N THR A 23 -21.87 0.42 12.11
CA THR A 23 -20.89 -0.16 11.19
C THR A 23 -19.98 -1.16 11.90
N SER A 24 -19.99 -2.41 11.41
CA SER A 24 -19.09 -3.47 11.89
C SER A 24 -17.62 -3.31 11.46
N GLU A 25 -17.30 -2.24 10.72
CA GLU A 25 -15.95 -1.98 10.20
C GLU A 25 -14.93 -1.82 11.34
N LYS A 26 -15.29 -1.10 12.41
CA LYS A 26 -14.39 -0.90 13.55
C LYS A 26 -14.04 -2.22 14.22
N ASP A 27 -15.05 -3.06 14.46
CA ASP A 27 -14.87 -4.36 15.09
C ASP A 27 -13.99 -5.27 14.22
N TYR A 28 -14.20 -5.26 12.91
CA TYR A 28 -13.34 -5.97 11.97
C TYR A 28 -11.88 -5.53 12.10
N TRP A 29 -11.61 -4.22 12.08
CA TRP A 29 -10.24 -3.72 12.20
C TRP A 29 -9.61 -3.97 13.57
N PHE A 30 -10.39 -3.96 14.65
CA PHE A 30 -9.91 -4.33 15.98
C PHE A 30 -9.64 -5.83 16.13
N SER A 31 -10.28 -6.68 15.34
CA SER A 31 -9.98 -8.12 15.30
C SER A 31 -8.63 -8.43 14.63
N LYS A 32 -8.05 -7.48 13.88
CA LYS A 32 -6.78 -7.65 13.17
C LYS A 32 -5.59 -7.21 14.01
N THR A 33 -4.47 -7.89 13.82
CA THR A 33 -3.19 -7.51 14.41
C THR A 33 -2.71 -6.17 13.87
N PRO A 34 -1.82 -5.45 14.60
CA PRO A 34 -1.20 -4.24 14.08
C PRO A 34 -0.49 -4.44 12.75
N TYR A 35 0.14 -5.60 12.53
CA TYR A 35 0.86 -5.91 11.28
C TYR A 35 -0.08 -6.06 10.09
N GLU A 36 -1.19 -6.80 10.24
CA GLU A 36 -2.20 -6.95 9.18
C GLU A 36 -2.82 -5.60 8.79
N ARG A 37 -3.04 -4.71 9.78
CA ARG A 37 -3.52 -3.35 9.51
C ARG A 37 -2.50 -2.53 8.73
N LEU A 38 -1.22 -2.63 9.08
CA LEU A 38 -0.15 -1.93 8.38
C LEU A 38 -0.02 -2.41 6.93
N GLU A 39 -0.10 -3.72 6.71
CA GLU A 39 -0.10 -4.32 5.37
C GLU A 39 -1.27 -3.81 4.51
N ALA A 40 -2.48 -3.79 5.08
CA ALA A 40 -3.65 -3.27 4.37
C ALA A 40 -3.49 -1.79 3.96
N VAL A 41 -2.90 -0.97 4.83
CA VAL A 41 -2.59 0.44 4.53
C VAL A 41 -1.54 0.57 3.42
N GLU A 42 -0.51 -0.26 3.42
CA GLU A 42 0.52 -0.24 2.37
C GLU A 42 -0.05 -0.66 1.00
N ILE A 43 -0.91 -1.67 0.98
CA ILE A 43 -1.64 -2.05 -0.24
C ILE A 43 -2.48 -0.87 -0.75
N MET A 44 -3.24 -0.22 0.14
CA MET A 44 -4.04 0.95 -0.21
C MET A 44 -3.18 2.10 -0.75
N ARG A 45 -2.02 2.36 -0.12
CA ARG A 45 -1.05 3.35 -0.60
C ARG A 45 -0.58 3.04 -2.01
N GLN A 46 -0.24 1.77 -2.30
CA GLN A 46 0.21 1.36 -3.62
C GLN A 46 -0.88 1.52 -4.69
N ILE A 47 -2.14 1.20 -4.36
CA ILE A 47 -3.28 1.38 -5.26
C ILE A 47 -3.52 2.87 -5.54
N ILE A 48 -3.62 3.71 -4.50
CA ILE A 48 -3.96 5.13 -4.64
C ILE A 48 -2.90 5.89 -5.43
N TYR A 49 -1.62 5.60 -5.20
CA TYR A 49 -0.52 6.33 -5.85
C TYR A 49 -0.01 5.67 -7.13
N GLY A 50 -0.65 4.58 -7.60
CA GLY A 50 -0.24 3.87 -8.81
C GLY A 50 1.21 3.39 -8.72
N TYR A 51 1.57 2.76 -7.59
CA TYR A 51 2.93 2.32 -7.34
C TYR A 51 3.39 1.33 -8.41
N ASP A 52 4.37 1.77 -9.19
CA ASP A 52 5.08 0.95 -10.15
C ASP A 52 6.49 0.64 -9.60
N PRO A 53 6.78 -0.61 -9.23
CA PRO A 53 8.11 -0.99 -8.74
C PRO A 53 9.21 -0.81 -9.79
N SER A 54 8.89 -0.66 -11.07
CA SER A 54 9.86 -0.32 -12.13
C SER A 54 10.19 1.18 -12.19
N SER A 55 9.32 2.03 -11.61
CA SER A 55 9.55 3.48 -11.46
C SER A 55 10.35 3.84 -10.20
N THR A 56 10.86 2.85 -9.46
CA THR A 56 11.64 3.05 -8.22
C THR A 56 12.81 3.98 -8.53
N ARG A 57 12.59 5.24 -8.20
CA ARG A 57 13.41 6.44 -8.39
C ARG A 57 14.87 6.12 -8.70
N LEU A 58 15.32 6.41 -9.93
CA LEU A 58 16.73 6.39 -10.32
C LEU A 58 17.60 6.96 -9.19
N GLN A 59 18.65 6.21 -8.84
CA GLN A 59 19.60 6.60 -7.81
C GLN A 59 20.16 7.98 -8.15
N ARG A 60 19.84 9.01 -7.35
CA ARG A 60 20.41 10.35 -7.51
C ARG A 60 21.83 10.34 -6.96
N LEU A 61 22.76 9.78 -7.73
CA LEU A 61 24.19 9.97 -7.48
C LEU A 61 24.57 11.35 -8.03
N LEU A 62 24.53 12.35 -7.16
CA LEU A 62 25.18 13.62 -7.42
C LEU A 62 26.69 13.43 -7.23
N SER A 63 27.45 13.40 -8.33
CA SER A 63 28.91 13.46 -8.29
C SER A 63 29.39 14.88 -8.57
N VAL A 64 30.14 15.48 -7.66
CA VAL A 64 30.86 16.74 -7.88
C VAL A 64 32.26 16.39 -8.39
N THR A 65 32.64 16.88 -9.57
CA THR A 65 34.00 16.75 -10.11
C THR A 65 34.73 18.08 -9.99
N GLN A 66 36.05 18.05 -9.74
CA GLN A 66 36.89 19.24 -9.76
C GLN A 66 37.23 19.62 -11.20
N LEU A 67 37.10 20.90 -11.55
CA LEU A 67 37.56 21.43 -12.82
C LEU A 67 39.09 21.52 -12.79
N THR A 68 39.77 20.68 -13.58
CA THR A 68 41.23 20.76 -13.73
C THR A 68 41.56 21.79 -14.81
N SER A 69 42.09 22.95 -14.41
CA SER A 69 42.66 23.94 -15.33
C SER A 69 44.09 23.55 -15.70
N SER A 70 44.38 23.51 -17.00
CA SER A 70 45.72 23.29 -17.56
C SER A 70 46.65 24.47 -17.34
#